data_AF-A0A091ECX8-F1
#
_entry.id   AF-A0A091ECX8-F1
#
_cell.length_a   1.000
_cell.length_b   1.000
_cell.length_c   1.000
_cell.angle_alpha   90.00
_cell.angle_beta   90.00
_cell.angle_gamma   90.00
#
_symmetry.space_group_name_H-M   'P 1'
#
loop_
_entity.id
_entity.type
_entity.pdbx_description
1 polymer ?
#
loop_
_entity_poly.entity_id
_entity_poly.type
_entity_poly.pdbx_seq_one_letter_code
_entity_poly.pdbx_strand_id
1 'polypeptide(L)'
;MSLTTCEWKKVFYEKMEVAKPADSWELIADPNLKASELAPGWKQYVEQHASGRFHCSWCWHTWQSANVVILFHMYLDPALRIGSVRMRVFKQLCYECGSARLDEASMLEENIESLVDNLISSLREQCYGEDGGQYRIHVASRPDRGPHRGEFCEACQEGIVHWKPSEKLLEEEADASKQKARLGYNFFSFRWCILWGALCLLLAYLQFSFRSPTFL
;
A
#
# COMPACT_ATOMS: atom_id res chain seq x y z
N MET A 1 25.40 18.23 -5.57
CA MET A 1 24.91 18.29 -4.17
C MET A 1 23.65 17.46 -4.12
N SER A 2 23.57 16.45 -3.25
CA SER A 2 22.34 15.65 -3.08
C SER A 2 21.29 16.53 -2.39
N LEU A 3 20.42 17.11 -3.22
CA LEU A 3 19.38 18.07 -2.86
C LEU A 3 18.08 17.40 -2.39
N THR A 4 18.01 16.08 -2.38
CA THR A 4 16.75 15.36 -2.26
C THR A 4 16.13 15.46 -0.86
N THR A 5 16.89 15.24 0.22
CA THR A 5 16.30 15.17 1.58
C THR A 5 15.65 16.49 2.03
N CYS A 6 16.17 17.64 1.62
CA CYS A 6 15.57 18.93 1.96
C CYS A 6 14.23 19.13 1.26
N GLU A 7 14.13 18.76 -0.01
CA GLU A 7 12.89 18.83 -0.80
C GLU A 7 11.82 17.89 -0.21
N TRP A 8 12.20 16.64 0.10
CA TRP A 8 11.32 15.68 0.79
C TRP A 8 10.78 16.24 2.11
N LYS A 9 11.65 16.78 2.96
CA LYS A 9 11.24 17.37 4.24
C LYS A 9 10.29 18.55 4.06
N LYS A 10 10.60 19.46 3.14
CA LYS A 10 9.77 20.63 2.85
C LYS A 10 8.36 20.20 2.46
N VAL A 11 8.24 19.37 1.41
CA VAL A 11 6.96 18.91 0.88
C VAL A 11 6.17 18.09 1.92
N PHE A 12 6.87 17.24 2.67
CA PHE A 12 6.26 16.48 3.76
C PHE A 12 5.67 17.38 4.84
N TYR A 13 6.42 18.36 5.34
CA TYR A 13 5.93 19.25 6.39
C TYR A 13 4.76 20.11 5.92
N GLU A 14 4.84 20.70 4.72
CA GLU A 14 3.76 21.51 4.15
C GLU A 14 2.45 20.70 4.03
N LYS A 15 2.51 19.47 3.51
CA LYS A 15 1.32 18.63 3.36
C LYS A 15 0.83 18.05 4.70
N MET A 16 1.74 17.73 5.62
CA MET A 16 1.38 17.19 6.93
C MET A 16 0.71 18.24 7.83
N GLU A 17 1.13 19.51 7.74
CA GLU A 17 0.50 20.62 8.46
C GLU A 17 -0.98 20.78 8.06
N VAL A 18 -1.30 20.56 6.78
CA VAL A 18 -2.68 20.55 6.29
C VAL A 18 -3.43 19.28 6.73
N ALA A 19 -2.78 18.11 6.65
CA ALA A 19 -3.43 16.82 6.92
C ALA A 19 -3.69 16.57 8.42
N LYS A 20 -2.77 16.99 9.31
CA LYS A 20 -2.85 16.84 10.77
C LYS A 20 -2.25 18.06 11.48
N PRO A 21 -2.91 19.23 11.45
CA PRO A 21 -2.39 20.46 12.05
C PRO A 21 -2.16 20.41 13.56
N ALA A 22 -2.80 19.46 14.26
CA ALA A 22 -2.66 19.29 15.71
C ALA A 22 -1.48 18.38 16.11
N ASP A 23 -0.77 17.79 15.15
CA ASP A 23 0.23 16.74 15.41
C ASP A 23 1.59 17.17 14.88
N SER A 24 2.64 16.84 15.62
CA SER A 24 4.00 17.13 15.19
C SER A 24 4.61 15.89 14.54
N TRP A 25 5.07 16.02 13.31
CA TRP A 25 5.70 14.93 12.56
C TRP A 25 7.12 15.28 12.15
N GLU A 26 8.04 14.33 12.33
CA GLU A 26 9.42 14.45 11.86
C GLU A 26 9.71 13.44 10.74
N LEU A 27 10.35 13.87 9.65
CA LEU A 27 10.85 13.00 8.59
C LEU A 27 12.38 12.88 8.69
N ILE A 28 12.88 11.65 8.81
CA ILE A 28 14.29 11.35 9.03
C ILE A 28 14.79 10.46 7.89
N ALA A 29 15.83 10.90 7.17
CA ALA A 29 16.51 10.03 6.22
C ALA A 29 17.43 9.05 6.96
N ASP A 30 17.23 7.76 6.76
CA ASP A 30 17.99 6.68 7.38
C ASP A 30 18.50 5.72 6.28
N PRO A 31 19.77 5.85 5.84
CA PRO A 31 20.31 5.00 4.79
C PRO A 31 20.49 3.53 5.21
N ASN A 32 20.35 3.20 6.50
CA ASN A 32 20.51 1.84 7.01
C ASN A 32 19.15 1.20 7.37
N LEU A 33 18.03 1.86 7.05
CA LEU A 33 16.69 1.34 7.30
C LEU A 33 16.46 0.05 6.50
N LYS A 34 16.02 -1.01 7.16
CA LYS A 34 15.79 -2.32 6.53
C LYS A 34 14.32 -2.71 6.56
N ALA A 35 13.85 -3.32 5.47
CA ALA A 35 12.46 -3.77 5.36
C ALA A 35 12.13 -4.97 6.26
N SER A 36 13.13 -5.73 6.70
CA SER A 36 12.97 -6.92 7.54
C SER A 36 12.99 -6.64 9.04
N GLU A 37 13.41 -5.44 9.46
CA GLU A 37 13.62 -5.08 10.86
C GLU A 37 12.65 -3.95 11.26
N LEU A 38 11.45 -4.31 11.74
CA LEU A 38 10.45 -3.35 12.18
C LEU A 38 10.32 -3.35 13.71
N ALA A 39 10.60 -2.22 14.35
CA ALA A 39 10.48 -2.08 15.79
C ALA A 39 9.02 -2.15 16.26
N PRO A 40 8.74 -2.60 17.50
CA PRO A 40 7.37 -2.69 18.01
C PRO A 40 6.62 -1.36 17.92
N GLY A 41 5.37 -1.40 17.44
CA GLY A 41 4.52 -0.22 17.26
C GLY A 41 4.75 0.54 15.95
N TRP A 42 5.89 0.35 15.28
CA TRP A 42 6.14 0.93 13.97
C TRP A 42 5.30 0.25 12.89
N LYS A 43 4.97 1.02 11.87
CA LYS A 43 4.25 0.62 10.66
C LYS A 43 5.18 0.76 9.46
N GLN A 44 4.93 0.00 8.40
CA GLN A 44 5.77 -0.02 7.22
C GLN A 44 4.97 0.31 5.96
N TYR A 45 5.52 1.22 5.16
CA TYR A 45 5.04 1.49 3.81
C TYR A 45 6.22 1.38 2.84
N VAL A 46 6.02 0.66 1.73
CA VAL A 46 7.03 0.49 0.68
C VAL A 46 6.44 1.01 -0.62
N GLU A 47 7.05 2.06 -1.15
CA GLU A 47 6.81 2.50 -2.51
C GLU A 47 7.77 1.74 -3.43
N GLN A 48 7.26 1.12 -4.49
CA GLN A 48 8.08 0.30 -5.39
C GLN A 48 8.18 0.86 -6.81
N HIS A 49 7.35 1.86 -7.13
CA HIS A 49 7.21 2.39 -8.49
C HIS A 49 7.50 3.89 -8.54
N ALA A 50 8.48 4.35 -7.76
CA ALA A 50 8.94 5.73 -7.87
C ALA A 50 9.81 5.90 -9.11
N SER A 51 9.60 7.01 -9.81
CA SER A 51 10.37 7.38 -11.00
C SER A 51 11.55 8.26 -10.61
N GLY A 52 12.76 7.85 -10.99
CA GLY A 52 14.00 8.57 -10.69
C GLY A 52 15.03 8.49 -11.81
N ARG A 53 15.93 9.47 -11.85
CA ARG A 53 17.09 9.50 -12.74
C ARG A 53 18.35 9.21 -11.94
N PHE A 54 19.22 8.40 -12.49
CA PHE A 54 20.50 8.06 -11.91
C PHE A 54 21.62 8.62 -12.76
N HIS A 55 22.73 8.93 -12.11
CA HIS A 55 23.95 9.39 -12.73
C HIS A 55 25.13 8.65 -12.11
N CYS A 56 25.84 7.86 -12.92
CA CYS A 56 26.98 7.12 -12.43
C CYS A 56 28.13 8.07 -12.11
N SER A 57 28.50 8.11 -10.83
CA SER A 57 29.63 8.90 -10.34
C SER A 57 31.00 8.51 -10.94
N TRP A 58 31.09 7.36 -11.62
CA TRP A 58 32.33 6.83 -12.20
C TRP A 58 32.43 7.00 -13.72
N CYS A 59 31.48 6.42 -14.48
CA CYS A 59 31.51 6.45 -15.95
C CYS A 59 30.62 7.53 -16.57
N TRP A 60 29.99 8.37 -15.75
CA TRP A 60 29.09 9.44 -16.18
C TRP A 60 27.84 8.99 -16.93
N HIS A 61 27.62 7.67 -17.03
CA HIS A 61 26.41 7.10 -17.62
C HIS A 61 25.17 7.58 -16.86
N THR A 62 24.09 7.85 -17.59
CA THR A 62 22.81 8.25 -17.01
C THR A 62 21.71 7.32 -17.45
N TRP A 63 20.82 6.99 -16.51
CA TRP A 63 19.64 6.18 -16.82
C TRP A 63 18.44 6.66 -16.02
N GLN A 64 17.26 6.30 -16.47
CA GLN A 64 16.01 6.53 -15.75
C GLN A 64 15.48 5.16 -15.31
N SER A 65 14.79 5.13 -14.18
CA SER A 65 14.15 3.93 -13.65
C SER A 65 12.77 4.29 -13.16
N ALA A 66 11.78 3.48 -13.55
CA ALA A 66 10.42 3.49 -13.01
C ALA A 66 10.27 2.65 -11.72
N ASN A 67 11.37 2.05 -11.26
CA ASN A 67 11.40 1.04 -10.22
C ASN A 67 12.34 1.46 -9.09
N VAL A 68 12.31 2.75 -8.71
CA VAL A 68 12.99 3.20 -7.49
C VAL A 68 12.13 2.79 -6.30
N VAL A 69 12.75 2.10 -5.35
CA VAL A 69 12.08 1.67 -4.11
C VAL A 69 12.36 2.69 -3.01
N ILE A 70 11.32 3.02 -2.25
CA ILE A 70 11.43 3.86 -1.06
C ILE A 70 10.75 3.14 0.10
N LEU A 71 11.50 2.93 1.18
CA LEU A 71 11.00 2.35 2.41
C LEU A 71 10.71 3.45 3.42
N PHE A 72 9.52 3.38 4.00
CA PHE A 72 9.09 4.23 5.11
C PHE A 72 8.75 3.37 6.33
N HIS A 73 9.37 3.69 7.45
CA HIS A 73 8.92 3.23 8.77
C HIS A 73 8.24 4.40 9.48
N MET A 74 7.02 4.17 9.94
CA MET A 74 6.15 5.21 10.50
C MET A 74 5.77 4.84 11.92
N TYR A 75 5.83 5.80 12.83
CA TYR A 75 5.40 5.63 14.21
C TYR A 75 4.63 6.86 14.65
N LEU A 76 3.56 6.64 15.41
CA LEU A 76 2.77 7.68 16.02
C LEU A 76 2.59 7.33 17.49
N ASP A 77 2.92 8.27 18.38
CA ASP A 77 2.47 8.26 19.76
C ASP A 77 1.16 9.07 19.86
N PRO A 78 -0.01 8.41 20.01
CA PRO A 78 -1.29 9.11 20.03
C PRO A 78 -1.48 9.98 21.28
N ALA A 79 -0.80 9.65 22.38
CA ALA A 79 -0.92 10.38 23.64
C ALA A 79 -0.13 11.68 23.59
N LEU A 80 1.07 11.65 22.99
CA LEU A 80 1.91 12.83 22.80
C LEU A 80 1.56 13.63 21.54
N ARG A 81 0.79 13.04 20.60
CA ARG A 81 0.50 13.61 19.28
C ARG A 81 1.78 13.90 18.48
N ILE A 82 2.79 13.05 18.67
CA ILE A 82 4.09 13.13 18.01
C ILE A 82 4.28 11.90 17.14
N GLY A 83 4.58 12.13 15.86
CA GLY A 83 4.88 11.11 14.88
C GLY A 83 6.31 11.21 14.33
N SER A 84 6.82 10.08 13.86
CA SER A 84 8.12 9.99 13.22
C SER A 84 8.03 9.11 11.98
N VAL A 85 8.63 9.57 10.90
CA VAL A 85 8.82 8.79 9.67
C VAL A 85 10.32 8.65 9.44
N ARG A 86 10.81 7.42 9.34
CA ARG A 86 12.14 7.12 8.81
C ARG A 86 12.00 6.71 7.36
N MET A 87 12.88 7.24 6.51
CA MET A 87 12.83 7.05 5.06
C MET A 87 14.18 6.59 4.53
N ARG A 88 14.16 5.57 3.67
CA ARG A 88 15.30 5.16 2.86
C ARG A 88 14.90 5.09 1.39
N VAL A 89 15.64 5.80 0.55
CA VAL A 89 15.56 5.66 -0.91
C VAL A 89 16.63 4.67 -1.34
N PHE A 90 16.23 3.57 -1.95
CA PHE A 90 17.16 2.56 -2.43
C PHE A 90 17.86 3.02 -3.71
N LYS A 91 19.12 2.64 -3.82
CA LYS A 91 20.05 3.02 -4.87
C LYS A 91 20.10 1.96 -5.98
N GLN A 92 20.77 2.29 -7.07
CA GLN A 92 21.01 1.35 -8.16
C GLN A 92 22.48 1.34 -8.56
N LEU A 93 22.94 0.18 -9.02
CA LEU A 93 24.26 0.00 -9.62
C LEU A 93 24.23 0.42 -11.09
N CYS A 94 25.34 0.97 -11.56
CA CYS A 94 25.49 1.29 -12.98
C CYS A 94 25.70 0.01 -13.81
N TYR A 95 24.76 -0.29 -14.69
CA TYR A 95 24.83 -1.47 -15.57
C TYR A 95 25.86 -1.35 -16.70
N GLU A 96 26.29 -0.13 -17.04
CA GLU A 96 27.21 0.13 -18.16
C GLU A 96 28.66 -0.22 -17.81
N CYS A 97 29.11 0.19 -16.61
CA CYS A 97 30.49 -0.02 -16.18
C CYS A 97 30.67 -1.15 -15.15
N GLY A 98 29.57 -1.73 -14.64
CA GLY A 98 29.62 -2.79 -13.63
C GLY A 98 30.27 -2.35 -12.32
N SER A 99 30.29 -1.05 -12.03
CA SER A 99 30.81 -0.51 -10.78
C SER A 99 30.05 -1.09 -9.59
N ALA A 100 30.78 -1.46 -8.53
CA ALA A 100 30.18 -1.88 -7.26
C ALA A 100 29.63 -0.69 -6.43
N ARG A 101 29.67 0.53 -6.96
CA ARG A 101 29.15 1.73 -6.29
C ARG A 101 27.68 1.91 -6.61
N LEU A 102 26.90 2.11 -5.54
CA LEU A 102 25.49 2.45 -5.60
C LEU A 102 25.31 3.95 -5.80
N ASP A 103 24.59 4.34 -6.85
CA ASP A 103 24.27 5.72 -7.16
C ASP A 103 22.84 6.06 -6.70
N GLU A 104 22.65 7.26 -6.16
CA GLU A 104 21.36 7.77 -5.68
C GLU A 104 20.50 8.29 -6.82
N ALA A 105 19.17 8.13 -6.68
CA ALA A 105 18.21 8.70 -7.60
C ALA A 105 18.04 10.21 -7.36
N SER A 106 18.01 10.99 -8.44
CA SER A 106 17.37 12.31 -8.46
C SER A 106 15.92 12.17 -8.90
N MET A 107 15.03 12.91 -8.24
CA MET A 107 13.59 12.91 -8.51
C MET A 107 13.15 14.34 -8.82
N LEU A 108 12.13 14.48 -9.67
CA LEU A 108 11.48 15.76 -9.89
C LEU A 108 10.61 16.13 -8.68
N GLU A 109 10.48 17.42 -8.37
CA GLU A 109 9.66 17.90 -7.24
C GLU A 109 8.20 17.38 -7.34
N GLU A 110 7.61 17.41 -8.54
CA GLU A 110 6.26 16.86 -8.82
C GLU A 110 6.13 15.36 -8.45
N ASN A 111 7.20 14.58 -8.66
CA ASN A 111 7.23 13.18 -8.25
C ASN A 111 7.29 13.08 -6.72
N ILE A 112 8.12 13.91 -6.07
CA ILE A 112 8.23 13.95 -4.60
C ILE A 112 6.87 14.32 -3.98
N GLU A 113 6.15 15.30 -4.53
CA GLU A 113 4.81 15.67 -4.07
C GLU A 113 3.84 14.49 -4.10
N SER A 114 3.78 13.79 -5.23
CA SER A 114 2.91 12.61 -5.39
C SER A 114 3.29 11.48 -4.43
N LEU A 115 4.59 11.27 -4.21
CA LEU A 115 5.09 10.26 -3.29
C LEU A 115 4.78 10.60 -1.82
N VAL A 116 4.88 11.87 -1.46
CA VAL A 116 4.49 12.35 -0.13
C VAL A 116 2.98 12.23 0.07
N ASP A 117 2.16 12.48 -0.95
CA ASP A 117 0.71 12.23 -0.86
C ASP A 117 0.42 10.75 -0.54
N ASN A 118 1.08 9.83 -1.25
CA ASN A 118 0.95 8.39 -0.98
C ASN A 118 1.42 8.01 0.45
N LEU A 119 2.48 8.64 0.94
CA LEU A 119 2.96 8.48 2.32
C LEU A 119 1.91 8.97 3.32
N ILE A 120 1.33 10.15 3.11
CA ILE A 120 0.30 10.72 4.01
C ILE A 120 -0.96 9.86 4.01
N SER A 121 -1.39 9.36 2.86
CA SER A 121 -2.48 8.36 2.78
C SER A 121 -2.16 7.13 3.64
N SER A 122 -0.94 6.59 3.53
CA SER A 122 -0.51 5.44 4.31
C SER A 122 -0.40 5.74 5.82
N LEU A 123 0.00 6.95 6.20
CA LEU A 123 -0.01 7.41 7.59
C LEU A 123 -1.43 7.45 8.16
N ARG A 124 -2.39 8.00 7.42
CA ARG A 124 -3.79 8.07 7.82
C ARG A 124 -4.39 6.67 8.02
N GLU A 125 -4.15 5.76 7.09
CA GLU A 125 -4.60 4.36 7.20
C GLU A 125 -3.97 3.63 8.38
N GLN A 126 -2.63 3.61 8.44
CA GLN A 126 -1.92 2.67 9.31
C GLN A 126 -1.68 3.20 10.72
N CYS A 127 -1.56 4.52 10.89
CA CYS A 127 -1.27 5.15 12.18
C CYS A 127 -2.52 5.75 12.83
N TYR A 128 -3.43 6.33 12.04
CA TYR A 128 -4.65 6.96 12.56
C TYR A 128 -5.91 6.09 12.43
N GLY A 129 -5.89 5.02 11.61
CA GLY A 129 -7.07 4.19 11.35
C GLY A 129 -8.15 4.92 10.54
N GLU A 130 -7.76 5.94 9.78
CA GLU A 130 -8.64 6.71 8.91
C GLU A 130 -8.61 6.17 7.48
N ASP A 131 -9.60 6.53 6.66
CA ASP A 131 -9.54 6.29 5.23
C ASP A 131 -8.44 7.16 4.59
N GLY A 132 -7.41 6.51 4.03
CA GLY A 132 -6.30 7.14 3.32
C GLY A 132 -6.63 7.55 1.89
N GLY A 133 -7.81 7.18 1.39
CA GLY A 133 -8.23 7.39 0.01
C GLY A 133 -7.99 6.16 -0.88
N GLN A 134 -8.77 6.05 -1.94
CA GLN A 134 -8.86 4.82 -2.74
C GLN A 134 -7.77 4.66 -3.82
N TYR A 135 -6.92 5.67 -4.05
CA TYR A 135 -5.95 5.62 -5.15
C TYR A 135 -4.58 6.13 -4.73
N ARG A 136 -3.57 5.25 -4.76
CA ARG A 136 -2.17 5.66 -4.73
C ARG A 136 -1.83 6.28 -6.08
N ILE A 137 -1.32 7.50 -6.09
CA ILE A 137 -0.93 8.19 -7.32
C ILE A 137 0.19 7.38 -7.97
N HIS A 138 -0.09 6.83 -9.15
CA HIS A 138 0.95 6.26 -9.99
C HIS A 138 1.85 7.40 -10.46
N VAL A 139 3.03 7.51 -9.84
CA VAL A 139 4.04 8.48 -10.25
C VAL A 139 4.45 8.13 -11.67
N ALA A 140 4.08 9.01 -12.61
CA ALA A 140 4.14 8.74 -14.03
C ALA A 140 5.51 8.19 -14.43
N SER A 141 5.52 6.94 -14.86
CA SER A 141 6.68 6.31 -15.44
C SER A 141 6.61 6.53 -16.94
N ARG A 142 7.63 7.17 -17.53
CA ARG A 142 7.82 7.05 -18.99
C ARG A 142 7.94 5.56 -19.32
N PRO A 143 7.46 5.09 -20.49
CA PRO A 143 7.57 3.68 -20.85
C PRO A 143 9.02 3.22 -20.69
N ASP A 144 9.25 2.37 -19.70
CA ASP A 144 10.57 1.90 -19.33
C ASP A 144 11.13 1.07 -20.50
N ARG A 145 12.42 1.20 -20.77
CA ARG A 145 13.08 0.57 -21.92
C ARG A 145 13.42 -0.90 -21.63
N GLY A 146 12.49 -1.67 -21.08
CA GLY A 146 12.64 -3.11 -20.86
C GLY A 146 12.25 -3.60 -19.46
N PRO A 147 12.44 -4.91 -19.19
CA PRO A 147 12.17 -5.50 -17.88
C PRO A 147 13.11 -4.93 -16.80
N HIS A 148 12.60 -4.84 -15.57
CA HIS A 148 13.39 -4.45 -14.41
C HIS A 148 14.55 -5.43 -14.19
N ARG A 149 15.75 -4.90 -13.92
CA ARG A 149 16.98 -5.66 -13.72
C ARG A 149 17.35 -5.70 -12.24
N GLY A 150 16.84 -6.70 -11.55
CA GLY A 150 16.98 -6.83 -10.09
C GLY A 150 18.44 -6.96 -9.63
N GLU A 151 19.34 -7.46 -10.49
CA GLU A 151 20.77 -7.58 -10.18
C GLU A 151 21.47 -6.22 -9.94
N PHE A 152 20.87 -5.12 -10.41
CA PHE A 152 21.39 -3.77 -10.23
C PHE A 152 20.55 -2.91 -9.28
N CYS A 153 19.50 -3.47 -8.69
CA CYS A 153 18.62 -2.78 -7.76
C CYS A 153 18.98 -3.15 -6.32
N GLU A 154 19.38 -2.18 -5.50
CA GLU A 154 19.72 -2.42 -4.09
C GLU A 154 18.56 -3.07 -3.33
N ALA A 155 17.33 -2.62 -3.58
CA ALA A 155 16.14 -3.17 -2.96
C ALA A 155 15.93 -4.66 -3.30
N CYS A 156 16.13 -5.05 -4.55
CA CYS A 156 16.05 -6.46 -4.97
C CYS A 156 17.13 -7.32 -4.32
N GLN A 157 18.34 -6.78 -4.20
CA GLN A 157 19.44 -7.47 -3.51
C GLN A 157 19.17 -7.65 -2.02
N GLU A 158 18.43 -6.72 -1.40
CA GLU A 158 17.92 -6.84 -0.02
C GLU A 158 16.62 -7.67 0.09
N GLY A 159 16.15 -8.29 -1.01
CA GLY A 159 15.02 -9.21 -1.02
C GLY A 159 13.64 -8.56 -1.21
N ILE A 160 13.57 -7.27 -1.55
CA ILE A 160 12.31 -6.61 -1.91
C ILE A 160 11.93 -7.00 -3.34
N VAL A 161 10.78 -7.67 -3.48
CA VAL A 161 10.25 -8.09 -4.78
C VAL A 161 9.35 -6.99 -5.34
N HIS A 162 9.63 -6.55 -6.58
CA HIS A 162 8.74 -5.66 -7.33
C HIS A 162 7.51 -6.46 -7.79
N TRP A 163 6.31 -6.06 -7.34
CA TRP A 163 5.05 -6.63 -7.86
C TRP A 163 4.59 -5.87 -9.12
N LYS A 164 3.79 -6.51 -9.97
CA LYS A 164 3.13 -5.81 -11.09
C LYS A 164 1.77 -5.28 -10.61
N PRO A 165 1.41 -4.01 -10.90
CA PRO A 165 0.11 -3.44 -10.53
C PRO A 165 -1.12 -4.29 -10.90
N SER A 166 -1.02 -5.10 -11.96
CA SER A 166 -2.07 -6.03 -12.38
C SER A 166 -2.41 -7.13 -11.36
N GLU A 167 -1.49 -7.51 -10.47
CA GLU A 167 -1.74 -8.59 -9.51
C GLU A 167 -2.57 -8.13 -8.31
N LYS A 168 -2.39 -6.88 -7.87
CA LYS A 168 -3.13 -6.33 -6.70
C LYS A 168 -4.60 -6.06 -7.01
N LEU A 169 -4.92 -5.62 -8.23
CA LEU A 169 -6.31 -5.50 -8.68
C LEU A 169 -7.02 -6.86 -8.71
N LEU A 170 -6.32 -7.92 -9.13
CA LEU A 170 -6.87 -9.28 -9.15
C LEU A 170 -7.10 -9.83 -7.73
N GLU A 171 -6.22 -9.53 -6.78
CA GLU A 171 -6.37 -9.92 -5.37
C GLU A 171 -7.52 -9.17 -4.69
N GLU A 172 -7.62 -7.84 -4.89
CA GLU A 172 -8.70 -7.01 -4.34
C GLU A 172 -10.08 -7.36 -4.94
N GLU A 173 -10.15 -7.64 -6.25
CA GLU A 173 -11.37 -8.13 -6.91
C GLU A 173 -11.78 -9.54 -6.42
N ALA A 174 -10.81 -10.43 -6.20
CA ALA A 174 -11.06 -11.78 -5.71
C ALA A 174 -11.60 -11.78 -4.27
N ASP A 175 -11.06 -10.94 -3.40
CA ASP A 175 -11.52 -10.85 -2.01
C ASP A 175 -12.86 -10.12 -1.87
N ALA A 176 -13.10 -9.07 -2.66
CA ALA A 176 -14.42 -8.44 -2.76
C ALA A 176 -15.49 -9.44 -3.27
N SER A 177 -15.13 -10.28 -4.24
CA SER A 177 -16.01 -11.33 -4.77
C SER A 177 -16.33 -12.41 -3.73
N LYS A 178 -15.34 -12.86 -2.93
CA LYS A 178 -15.57 -13.80 -1.82
C LYS A 178 -16.47 -13.21 -0.73
N GLN A 179 -16.29 -11.94 -0.38
CA GLN A 179 -17.10 -11.27 0.64
C GLN A 179 -18.56 -11.13 0.17
N LYS A 180 -18.78 -10.78 -1.11
CA LYS A 180 -20.11 -10.72 -1.73
C LYS A 180 -20.77 -12.10 -1.80
N ALA A 181 -20.01 -13.15 -2.11
CA ALA A 181 -20.51 -14.52 -2.13
C ALA A 181 -20.94 -15.01 -0.73
N ARG A 182 -20.16 -14.71 0.32
CA ARG A 182 -20.52 -15.01 1.72
C ARG A 182 -21.80 -14.31 2.17
N LEU A 183 -21.96 -13.03 1.81
CA LEU A 183 -23.16 -12.26 2.17
C LEU A 183 -24.40 -12.74 1.40
N GLY A 184 -24.24 -13.06 0.11
CA GLY A 184 -25.31 -13.58 -0.73
C GLY A 184 -25.80 -14.97 -0.30
N TYR A 185 -24.90 -15.88 0.06
CA TYR A 185 -25.26 -17.24 0.50
C TYR A 185 -26.04 -17.23 1.82
N ASN A 186 -25.64 -16.40 2.78
CA ASN A 186 -26.34 -16.28 4.06
C ASN A 186 -27.72 -15.62 3.92
N PHE A 187 -27.88 -14.64 3.03
CA PHE A 187 -29.14 -13.92 2.87
C PHE A 187 -30.23 -14.74 2.17
N PHE A 188 -29.87 -15.51 1.12
CA PHE A 188 -30.83 -16.34 0.40
C PHE A 188 -31.16 -17.65 1.12
N SER A 189 -30.18 -18.30 1.74
CA SER A 189 -30.37 -19.59 2.43
C SER A 189 -31.32 -19.46 3.64
N PHE A 190 -31.07 -18.47 4.52
CA PHE A 190 -31.84 -18.34 5.76
C PHE A 190 -33.32 -17.97 5.52
N ARG A 191 -33.57 -17.07 4.58
CA ARG A 191 -34.92 -16.58 4.27
C ARG A 191 -35.77 -17.67 3.60
N TRP A 192 -35.15 -18.51 2.78
CA TRP A 192 -35.81 -19.66 2.16
C TRP A 192 -36.08 -20.76 3.20
N CYS A 193 -35.12 -21.08 4.08
CA CYS A 193 -35.32 -22.05 5.16
C CYS A 193 -36.51 -21.69 6.07
N ILE A 194 -36.69 -20.41 6.42
CA ILE A 194 -37.83 -19.96 7.23
C ILE A 194 -39.15 -20.14 6.47
N LEU A 195 -39.22 -19.77 5.19
CA LEU A 195 -40.43 -19.90 4.37
C LEU A 195 -40.86 -21.36 4.22
N TRP A 196 -39.91 -22.27 3.96
CA TRP A 196 -40.20 -23.70 3.86
C TRP A 196 -40.59 -24.30 5.21
N GLY A 197 -39.94 -23.88 6.30
CA GLY A 197 -40.33 -24.29 7.66
C GLY A 197 -41.77 -23.89 8.00
N ALA A 198 -42.16 -22.65 7.70
CA ALA A 198 -43.52 -22.15 7.92
C ALA A 198 -44.56 -22.86 7.05
N LEU A 199 -44.25 -23.14 5.78
CA LEU A 199 -45.12 -23.90 4.88
C LEU A 199 -45.32 -25.34 5.38
N CYS A 200 -44.26 -26.01 5.83
CA CYS A 200 -44.36 -27.35 6.41
C CYS A 200 -45.23 -27.37 7.67
N LEU A 201 -45.09 -26.37 8.55
CA LEU A 201 -45.94 -26.23 9.74
C LEU A 201 -47.41 -25.99 9.39
N LEU A 202 -47.69 -25.16 8.38
CA LEU A 202 -49.05 -24.94 7.86
C LEU A 202 -49.66 -26.22 7.29
N LEU A 203 -48.90 -26.97 6.50
CA LEU A 203 -49.35 -28.24 5.94
C LEU A 203 -49.62 -29.28 7.04
N ALA A 204 -48.73 -29.38 8.05
CA ALA A 204 -48.94 -30.26 9.19
C ALA A 204 -50.19 -29.87 10.01
N TYR A 205 -50.39 -28.56 10.23
CA TYR A 205 -51.58 -28.04 10.89
C TYR A 205 -52.85 -28.39 10.13
N LEU A 206 -52.89 -28.16 8.82
CA LEU A 206 -54.05 -28.50 7.97
C LEU A 206 -54.34 -30.02 7.98
N GLN A 207 -53.31 -30.86 7.89
CA GLN A 207 -53.48 -32.33 7.98
C GLN A 207 -54.05 -32.75 9.34
N PHE A 208 -53.68 -32.07 10.43
CA PHE A 208 -54.21 -32.33 11.77
C PHE A 208 -55.65 -31.81 11.92
N SER A 209 -55.96 -30.61 11.41
CA SER A 209 -57.30 -30.03 11.46
C SER A 209 -58.32 -30.80 10.62
N PHE A 210 -57.91 -31.36 9.47
CA PHE A 210 -58.79 -32.13 8.58
C PHE A 210 -58.87 -33.63 8.92
N ARG A 211 -58.01 -34.15 9.80
CA ARG A 211 -58.19 -35.47 10.44
C ARG A 211 -58.94 -35.31 11.77
N SER A 212 -60.18 -34.85 11.69
CA SER A 212 -61.18 -35.11 12.73
C SER A 212 -62.23 -36.06 12.13
N PRO A 213 -62.54 -37.19 12.79
CA PRO A 213 -63.36 -38.25 12.21
C PRO A 213 -64.83 -37.82 12.15
N THR A 214 -65.46 -37.94 10.98
CA THR A 214 -66.93 -38.01 10.88
C THR A 214 -67.40 -39.30 11.53
N PHE A 215 -67.90 -39.20 12.77
CA PHE A 215 -68.79 -40.18 13.38
C PHE A 215 -70.17 -39.54 13.53
N LEU A 216 -71.03 -39.77 12.54
CA LEU A 216 -72.37 -40.35 12.65
C LEU A 216 -72.99 -40.49 11.25
#